data_AF-A0A1X0R5J9-F1
#
_entry.id   AF-A0A1X0R5J9-F1
#
_cell.length_a   1.000
_cell.length_b   1.000
_cell.length_c   1.000
_cell.angle_alpha   90.00
_cell.angle_beta   90.00
_cell.angle_gamma   90.00
#
_symmetry.space_group_name_H-M   'P 1'
#
loop_
_entity.id
_entity.type
_entity.pdbx_description
1 polymer ?
#
loop_
_entity_poly.entity_id
_entity_poly.type
_entity_poly.pdbx_seq_one_letter_code
_entity_poly.pdbx_strand_id
1 'polypeptide(L)'
;MSRHRAIRNLDVNDVLDEDDYESSFEEEEVQDEFDESQLTNEDLDLLYEGLDYIHDAVGKNDVLSDRQIKETLWYYYFNKEDTLDWALGIYDI
;
A
#
# COMPACT_ATOMS: atom_id res chain seq x y z
N MET A 1 36.67 -24.40 29.19
CA MET A 1 36.04 -23.90 27.95
C MET A 1 34.70 -23.30 28.30
N SER A 2 34.58 -21.97 28.29
CA SER A 2 33.30 -21.28 28.35
C SER A 2 33.37 -20.05 27.45
N ARG A 3 32.50 -20.04 26.44
CA ARG A 3 32.37 -19.03 25.39
C ARG A 3 31.81 -17.74 25.99
N HIS A 4 32.66 -16.79 26.32
CA HIS A 4 32.20 -15.42 26.56
C HIS A 4 32.21 -14.68 25.21
N ARG A 5 31.00 -14.35 24.76
CA ARG A 5 30.71 -13.66 23.49
C ARG A 5 31.44 -12.32 23.46
N ALA A 6 32.10 -12.02 22.34
CA ALA A 6 32.62 -10.70 22.06
C ALA A 6 31.45 -9.71 21.96
N ILE A 7 31.36 -8.79 22.92
CA ILE A 7 30.46 -7.64 22.86
C ILE A 7 31.09 -6.69 21.85
N ARG A 8 30.47 -6.53 20.67
CA ARG A 8 30.80 -5.45 19.74
C ARG A 8 30.13 -4.19 20.26
N ASN A 9 30.92 -3.14 20.52
CA ASN A 9 30.38 -1.80 20.74
C ASN A 9 29.75 -1.35 19.42
N LEU A 10 28.44 -1.46 19.32
CA LEU A 10 27.68 -0.81 18.25
C LEU A 10 27.56 0.67 18.64
N ASP A 11 28.16 1.55 17.83
CA ASP A 11 27.98 2.99 17.95
C ASP A 11 26.58 3.33 17.43
N VAL A 12 25.73 3.86 18.29
CA VAL A 12 24.33 4.18 17.97
C VAL A 12 24.25 5.33 16.96
N ASN A 13 25.32 6.12 16.82
CA ASN A 13 25.37 7.23 15.87
C ASN A 13 25.52 6.78 14.41
N ASP A 14 25.91 5.53 14.15
CA ASP A 14 26.10 4.98 12.79
C ASP A 14 24.79 4.42 12.19
N VAL A 15 23.72 4.37 12.98
CA VAL A 15 22.39 3.87 12.55
C VAL A 15 21.43 5.03 12.22
N LEU A 16 21.79 6.26 12.57
CA LEU A 16 21.00 7.47 12.32
C LEU A 16 21.54 8.32 11.15
N ASP A 17 22.37 7.72 10.31
CA ASP A 17 22.89 8.32 9.07
C ASP A 17 22.09 7.77 7.85
N GLU A 18 20.80 7.51 8.05
CA GLU A 18 19.83 7.22 6.98
C GLU A 18 19.23 8.56 6.55
N ASP A 19 19.90 9.17 5.57
CA ASP A 19 19.51 10.33 4.76
C ASP A 19 18.42 11.24 5.34
N ASP A 20 18.92 12.35 5.86
CA ASP A 20 18.26 13.62 6.17
C ASP A 20 17.31 14.05 5.02
N TYR A 21 16.08 13.53 5.01
CA TYR A 21 14.97 14.11 4.25
C TYR A 21 14.63 15.45 4.91
N GLU A 22 15.37 16.48 4.49
CA GLU A 22 15.20 17.87 4.88
C GLU A 22 13.74 18.28 4.66
N SER A 23 13.01 18.32 5.78
CA SER A 23 11.63 18.75 5.92
C SER A 23 11.45 20.19 5.44
N SER A 24 11.25 20.37 4.14
CA SER A 24 10.53 21.51 3.55
C SER A 24 9.30 21.00 2.80
N PHE A 25 8.56 20.09 3.43
CA PHE A 25 7.17 19.86 3.04
C PHE A 25 6.35 20.99 3.67
N GLU A 26 6.13 22.07 2.91
CA GLU A 26 4.98 22.93 3.15
C GLU A 26 3.76 22.01 3.30
N GLU A 27 2.88 22.30 4.26
CA GLU A 27 1.61 21.63 4.54
C GLU A 27 0.63 21.77 3.35
N GLU A 28 1.05 21.35 2.15
CA GLU A 28 0.17 21.06 1.05
C GLU A 28 -0.40 19.67 1.39
N GLU A 29 -1.71 19.60 1.63
CA GLU A 29 -2.43 18.34 1.71
C GLU A 29 -2.03 17.49 0.51
N VAL A 30 -1.06 16.59 0.70
CA VAL A 30 -0.76 15.53 -0.25
C VAL A 30 -1.97 14.63 -0.17
N GLN A 31 -3.01 14.98 -0.91
CA GLN A 31 -3.96 14.00 -1.38
C GLN A 31 -3.11 13.03 -2.17
N ASP A 32 -2.83 11.89 -1.54
CA ASP A 32 -2.15 10.74 -2.11
C ASP A 32 -3.07 10.22 -3.24
N GLU A 33 -3.07 10.96 -4.35
CA GLU A 33 -3.94 10.73 -5.49
C GLU A 33 -3.46 9.44 -6.16
N PHE A 34 -4.37 8.49 -6.28
CA PHE A 34 -4.07 7.20 -6.91
C PHE A 34 -3.60 7.40 -8.36
N ASP A 35 -2.29 7.22 -8.59
CA ASP A 35 -1.67 7.28 -9.91
C ASP A 35 -1.02 5.93 -10.26
N GLU A 36 -1.64 5.19 -11.19
CA GLU A 36 -1.13 3.93 -11.71
C GLU A 36 0.27 4.05 -12.32
N SER A 37 0.69 5.24 -12.79
CA SER A 37 2.00 5.44 -13.41
C SER A 37 3.18 5.37 -12.42
N GLN A 38 2.89 5.50 -11.12
CA GLN A 38 3.87 5.38 -10.04
C GLN A 38 4.05 3.92 -9.57
N LEU A 39 3.20 3.01 -10.02
CA LEU A 39 3.25 1.61 -9.61
C LEU A 39 4.33 0.83 -10.36
N THR A 40 4.93 -0.14 -9.66
CA THR A 40 5.82 -1.09 -10.32
C THR A 40 5.02 -2.05 -11.20
N ASN A 41 5.68 -2.78 -12.11
CA ASN A 41 4.99 -3.78 -12.92
C ASN A 41 4.36 -4.89 -12.06
N GLU A 42 5.01 -5.26 -10.95
CA GLU A 42 4.49 -6.27 -10.02
C GLU A 42 3.22 -5.76 -9.31
N ASP A 43 3.23 -4.49 -8.90
CA ASP A 43 2.05 -3.86 -8.29
C ASP A 43 0.90 -3.71 -9.30
N LEU A 44 1.21 -3.40 -10.56
CA LEU A 44 0.21 -3.37 -11.63
C LEU A 44 -0.43 -4.74 -11.84
N ASP A 45 0.37 -5.82 -11.85
CA ASP A 45 -0.16 -7.18 -11.96
C ASP A 45 -1.11 -7.50 -10.80
N LEU A 46 -0.74 -7.15 -9.55
CA LEU A 46 -1.60 -7.31 -8.38
C LEU A 46 -2.88 -6.47 -8.47
N LEU A 47 -2.77 -5.25 -8.96
CA LEU A 47 -3.89 -4.33 -9.16
C LEU A 47 -4.90 -4.89 -10.17
N TYR A 48 -4.43 -5.37 -11.32
CA TYR A 48 -5.31 -5.94 -12.35
C TYR A 48 -5.89 -7.29 -11.92
N GLU A 49 -5.10 -8.15 -11.26
CA GLU A 49 -5.60 -9.41 -10.70
C GLU A 49 -6.65 -9.18 -9.60
N GLY A 50 -6.48 -8.14 -8.79
CA GLY A 50 -7.46 -7.71 -7.81
C GLY A 50 -8.73 -7.20 -8.47
N LEU A 51 -8.61 -6.33 -9.48
CA LEU A 51 -9.75 -5.76 -10.20
C LEU A 51 -10.62 -6.87 -10.82
N ASP A 52 -10.01 -7.82 -11.50
CA ASP A 52 -10.72 -8.96 -12.11
C ASP A 52 -11.42 -9.81 -11.04
N TYR A 53 -10.76 -10.07 -9.90
CA TYR A 53 -11.37 -10.81 -8.78
C TYR A 53 -12.62 -10.11 -8.23
N ILE A 54 -12.58 -8.79 -8.05
CA ILE A 54 -13.74 -8.02 -7.56
C ILE A 54 -14.87 -8.02 -8.58
N HIS A 55 -14.56 -7.86 -9.87
CA HIS A 55 -15.56 -7.93 -10.94
C HIS A 55 -16.24 -9.30 -11.03
N ASP A 56 -15.48 -10.38 -10.88
CA ASP A 56 -16.02 -11.74 -10.88
C ASP A 56 -16.93 -11.99 -9.66
N ALA A 57 -16.58 -11.44 -8.49
CA ALA A 57 -17.33 -11.62 -7.25
C ALA A 57 -18.61 -10.77 -7.19
N VAL A 58 -18.53 -9.49 -7.57
CA VAL A 58 -19.66 -8.55 -7.52
C VAL A 58 -20.55 -8.68 -8.76
N GLY A 59 -20.02 -9.24 -9.86
CA GLY A 59 -20.67 -9.30 -11.16
C GLY A 59 -20.68 -7.94 -11.86
N LYS A 60 -21.38 -7.83 -12.99
CA LYS A 60 -21.59 -6.55 -13.70
C LYS A 60 -22.47 -5.62 -12.86
N ASN A 61 -21.84 -4.93 -11.92
CA ASN A 61 -22.45 -3.91 -11.10
C ASN A 61 -21.97 -2.54 -11.58
N ASP A 62 -22.82 -1.86 -12.37
CA ASP A 62 -22.52 -0.55 -12.97
C ASP A 62 -22.37 0.59 -11.93
N VAL A 63 -22.49 0.28 -10.63
CA VAL A 63 -22.35 1.25 -9.54
C VAL A 63 -20.88 1.56 -9.22
N LEU A 64 -19.97 0.61 -9.41
CA LEU A 64 -18.55 0.77 -9.12
C LEU A 64 -17.75 0.86 -10.42
N SER A 65 -17.01 1.96 -10.60
CA SER A 65 -16.08 2.08 -11.71
C SER A 65 -14.77 1.35 -11.43
N ASP A 66 -14.10 0.86 -12.47
CA ASP A 66 -12.77 0.24 -12.36
C ASP A 66 -11.79 1.13 -11.59
N ARG A 67 -11.86 2.45 -11.81
CA ARG A 67 -11.03 3.43 -11.11
C ARG A 67 -11.22 3.36 -9.59
N GLN A 68 -12.47 3.32 -9.12
CA GLN A 68 -12.77 3.25 -7.69
C GLN A 68 -12.32 1.93 -7.08
N ILE A 69 -12.47 0.82 -7.80
CA ILE A 69 -12.01 -0.49 -7.33
C ILE A 69 -10.48 -0.49 -7.24
N LYS A 70 -9.78 0.02 -8.25
CA LYS A 70 -8.32 0.12 -8.27
C LYS A 70 -7.77 1.04 -7.18
N GLU A 71 -8.38 2.20 -6.99
CA GLU A 71 -8.03 3.13 -5.91
C GLU A 71 -8.21 2.47 -4.53
N THR A 72 -9.30 1.72 -4.35
CA THR A 72 -9.56 0.99 -3.10
C THR A 72 -8.57 -0.17 -2.91
N LEU A 73 -8.23 -0.90 -3.97
CA LEU A 73 -7.18 -1.93 -3.93
C LEU A 73 -5.86 -1.32 -3.49
N TRP A 74 -5.47 -0.18 -4.08
CA TRP A 74 -4.25 0.51 -3.69
C TRP A 74 -4.29 0.96 -2.22
N TYR A 75 -5.41 1.53 -1.77
CA TYR A 75 -5.63 1.91 -0.38
C TYR A 75 -5.47 0.74 0.60
N TYR A 76 -5.95 -0.45 0.24
CA TYR A 76 -5.82 -1.67 1.05
C TYR A 76 -4.59 -2.52 0.71
N TYR A 77 -3.55 -1.95 0.11
CA TYR A 77 -2.30 -2.67 -0.23
C TYR A 77 -2.57 -3.97 -1.03
N PHE A 78 -3.48 -3.88 -1.99
CA PHE A 78 -3.98 -4.94 -2.87
C PHE A 78 -4.72 -6.08 -2.14
N ASN A 79 -5.23 -5.84 -0.93
CA ASN A 79 -6.09 -6.80 -0.24
C ASN A 79 -7.45 -6.92 -0.92
N LYS A 80 -7.68 -8.07 -1.56
CA LYS A 80 -8.90 -8.39 -2.29
C LYS A 80 -10.11 -8.61 -1.39
N GLU A 81 -9.91 -9.17 -0.19
CA GLU A 81 -11.02 -9.45 0.74
C GLU A 81 -11.57 -8.14 1.31
N ASP A 82 -10.70 -7.25 1.79
CA ASP A 82 -11.11 -5.94 2.32
C ASP A 82 -11.76 -5.07 1.23
N THR A 83 -11.21 -5.10 0.01
CA THR A 83 -11.80 -4.40 -1.14
C THR A 83 -13.16 -4.98 -1.51
N LEU A 84 -13.34 -6.30 -1.46
CA LEU A 84 -14.62 -6.93 -1.75
C LEU A 84 -15.67 -6.56 -0.70
N ASP A 85 -15.30 -6.57 0.58
CA ASP A 85 -16.19 -6.16 1.66
C ASP A 85 -16.60 -4.69 1.50
N TRP A 86 -15.67 -3.80 1.13
CA TRP A 86 -15.99 -2.43 0.76
C TRP A 86 -16.94 -2.36 -0.46
N ALA A 87 -16.67 -3.11 -1.53
CA ALA A 87 -17.47 -3.12 -2.74
C ALA A 87 -18.89 -3.64 -2.52
N LEU A 88 -19.07 -4.55 -1.56
CA LEU A 88 -20.37 -5.06 -1.11
C LEU A 88 -21.07 -4.12 -0.10
N GLY A 89 -20.41 -3.04 0.33
CA GLY A 89 -20.93 -2.10 1.32
C GLY A 89 -21.04 -2.71 2.71
N ILE A 90 -20.22 -3.72 3.03
CA ILE A 90 -20.21 -4.37 4.35
C ILE A 90 -19.57 -3.45 5.40
N TYR A 91 -18.70 -2.53 4.97
CA TYR A 91 -18.17 -1.44 5.79
C TYR A 91 -18.89 -0.13 5.43
N ASP A 92 -19.82 0.29 6.27
CA ASP A 92 -20.38 1.65 6.29
C ASP A 92 -19.35 2.53 7.04
N ILE A 93 -18.79 3.52 6.35
CA ILE A 93 -17.82 4.49 6.90
C ILE A 93 -18.56 5.62 7.58
#